data_AF-A0A367A1A3-F1
#
_entry.id   AF-A0A367A1A3-F1
#
_cell.length_a   1.000
_cell.length_b   1.000
_cell.length_c   1.000
_cell.angle_alpha   90.00
_cell.angle_beta   90.00
_cell.angle_gamma   90.00
#
_symmetry.space_group_name_H-M   'P 1'
#
loop_
_entity.id
_entity.type
_entity.pdbx_description
1 polymer ?
#
loop_
_entity_poly.entity_id
_entity_poly.type
_entity_poly.pdbx_seq_one_letter_code
_entity_poly.pdbx_strand_id
1 'polypeptide(L)'
;MADPKFYARPEGDPRPLEMPPRLVGWLVTGNPDPVHVREFVTSAEQALGPPPMVGGPLALRLDVGLPGDARLLDQYGLARYLGPLVEWLGAHGRDFTSVWATKAAAADSVLRVGPARPVPLPAGERRFAVRTDTSAGSPAFTAQVGEQLAGAQALPAGPVQLQLSYTVPPGSNWAALWQPTVAGLTSLLGATADDRPDEPADGRVVELALHRREDPFVGHATEVTGVVRRLS
;
A
#
# COMPACT_ATOMS: atom_id res chain seq x y z
N MET A 1 -19.67 2.44 -11.00
CA MET A 1 -18.22 2.46 -10.68
C MET A 1 -17.47 3.14 -11.80
N ALA A 2 -16.57 4.05 -11.44
CA ALA A 2 -15.67 4.65 -12.42
C ALA A 2 -14.64 3.62 -12.93
N ASP A 3 -14.14 3.83 -14.15
CA ASP A 3 -13.05 3.00 -14.69
C ASP A 3 -11.78 3.16 -13.81
N PRO A 4 -11.26 2.07 -13.20
CA PRO A 4 -10.09 2.14 -12.33
C PRO A 4 -8.85 2.54 -13.12
N LYS A 5 -7.93 3.28 -12.48
CA LYS A 5 -6.66 3.67 -13.10
C LYS A 5 -5.50 2.94 -12.44
N PHE A 6 -4.70 2.30 -13.28
CA PHE A 6 -3.45 1.67 -12.89
C PHE A 6 -2.28 2.40 -13.52
N TYR A 7 -1.15 2.41 -12.83
CA TYR A 7 0.08 3.03 -13.32
C TYR A 7 1.24 2.04 -13.27
N ALA A 8 2.21 2.19 -14.15
CA ALA A 8 3.41 1.35 -14.17
C ALA A 8 4.24 1.55 -12.89
N ARG A 9 4.95 0.49 -12.49
CA ARG A 9 5.99 0.55 -11.47
C ARG A 9 7.12 1.49 -11.92
N PRO A 10 7.57 2.46 -11.09
CA PRO A 10 8.68 3.31 -11.47
C PRO A 10 10.01 2.54 -11.41
N GLU A 11 10.81 2.65 -12.48
CA GLU A 11 12.12 2.00 -12.65
C GLU A 11 13.28 3.02 -12.70
N GLY A 12 13.04 4.26 -12.28
CA GLY A 12 14.07 5.32 -12.25
C GLY A 12 15.20 5.03 -11.26
N ASP A 13 16.20 5.92 -11.19
CA ASP A 13 17.41 5.72 -10.38
C ASP A 13 17.09 5.43 -8.90
N PRO A 14 17.68 4.37 -8.32
CA PRO A 14 17.48 4.06 -6.91
C PRO A 14 18.16 5.11 -6.03
N ARG A 15 17.46 5.49 -4.97
CA ARG A 15 17.96 6.32 -3.87
C ARG A 15 18.08 5.42 -2.64
N PRO A 16 19.29 5.00 -2.23
CA PRO A 16 19.45 4.17 -1.05
C PRO A 16 18.96 4.93 0.18
N LEU A 17 18.34 4.20 1.09
CA LEU A 17 17.92 4.71 2.39
C LEU A 17 19.03 4.43 3.40
N GLU A 18 19.48 5.47 4.10
CA GLU A 18 20.47 5.33 5.17
C GLU A 18 19.90 4.59 6.39
N MET A 19 18.58 4.66 6.57
CA MET A 19 17.87 3.97 7.64
C MET A 19 16.85 2.97 7.08
N PRO A 20 16.79 1.76 7.64
CA PRO A 20 15.79 0.78 7.21
C PRO A 20 14.38 1.29 7.51
N PRO A 21 13.41 1.07 6.60
CA PRO A 21 12.01 1.35 6.85
C PRO A 21 11.53 0.65 8.12
N ARG A 22 10.72 1.36 8.92
CA ARG A 22 10.14 0.80 10.15
C ARG A 22 8.62 0.73 10.06
N LEU A 23 8.06 -0.36 10.58
CA LEU A 23 6.61 -0.58 10.58
C LEU A 23 5.93 0.34 11.59
N VAL A 24 4.81 0.94 11.18
CA VAL A 24 3.81 1.45 12.13
C VAL A 24 3.29 0.27 12.96
N GLY A 25 3.42 0.35 14.29
CA GLY A 25 2.88 -0.65 15.21
C GLY A 25 3.88 -1.68 15.77
N TRP A 26 5.19 -1.43 15.76
CA TRP A 26 6.17 -2.25 16.52
C TRP A 26 6.16 -2.00 18.05
N LEU A 27 5.04 -1.48 18.57
CA LEU A 27 4.68 -1.50 19.98
C LEU A 27 3.45 -2.38 20.11
N VAL A 28 3.58 -3.45 20.88
CA VAL A 28 2.53 -4.42 21.29
C VAL A 28 1.33 -3.74 22.00
N THR A 29 1.32 -2.42 22.14
CA THR A 29 0.22 -1.65 22.71
C THR A 29 0.18 -0.30 22.02
N GLY A 30 -0.89 -0.05 21.26
CA GLY A 30 -1.21 1.16 20.50
C GLY A 30 -0.35 2.40 20.78
N ASN A 31 0.66 2.61 19.96
CA ASN A 31 1.07 3.88 19.36
C ASN A 31 2.28 3.61 18.45
N PRO A 32 2.35 4.16 17.23
CA PRO A 32 3.61 4.20 16.50
C PRO A 32 4.66 4.88 17.37
N ASP A 33 5.89 4.36 17.42
CA ASP A 33 7.00 5.14 17.97
C ASP A 33 7.19 6.36 17.05
N PRO A 34 6.73 7.55 17.47
CA PRO A 34 6.63 8.69 16.56
C PRO A 34 8.00 9.21 16.18
N VAL A 35 9.01 8.97 17.02
CA VAL A 35 10.39 9.45 16.83
C VAL A 35 11.02 8.67 15.70
N HIS A 36 10.99 7.34 15.76
CA HIS A 36 11.62 6.50 14.75
C HIS A 36 10.91 6.54 13.39
N VAL A 37 9.58 6.65 13.37
CA VAL A 37 8.85 6.86 12.10
C VAL A 37 9.24 8.21 11.50
N ARG A 38 9.34 9.27 12.31
CA ARG A 38 9.76 10.61 11.86
C ARG A 38 11.19 10.63 11.33
N GLU A 39 12.12 9.98 12.01
CA GLU A 39 13.51 9.83 11.54
C GLU A 39 13.54 9.17 10.16
N PHE A 40 12.83 8.05 9.98
CA PHE A 40 12.76 7.35 8.70
C PHE A 40 12.23 8.26 7.57
N VAL A 41 11.09 8.91 7.76
CA VAL A 41 10.49 9.74 6.70
C VAL A 41 11.32 10.99 6.41
N THR A 42 12.02 11.54 7.41
CA THR A 42 12.95 12.67 7.22
C THR A 42 14.17 12.23 6.40
N SER A 43 14.76 11.08 6.69
CA SER A 43 15.88 10.53 5.90
C SER A 43 15.46 10.18 4.48
N ALA A 44 14.26 9.61 4.30
CA ALA A 44 13.69 9.35 2.99
C ALA A 44 13.50 10.63 2.16
N GLU A 45 13.01 11.70 2.77
CA GLU A 45 12.88 13.01 2.12
C GLU A 45 14.25 13.56 1.69
N GLN A 46 15.25 13.50 2.57
CA GLN A 46 16.63 13.92 2.27
C GLN A 46 17.22 13.14 1.09
N ALA A 47 17.02 11.82 1.05
CA ALA A 47 17.50 10.96 -0.03
C ALA A 47 16.86 11.29 -1.39
N LEU A 48 15.61 11.77 -1.39
CA LEU A 48 14.89 12.19 -2.60
C LEU A 48 15.26 13.61 -3.06
N GLY A 49 15.80 14.43 -2.16
CA GLY A 49 16.10 15.84 -2.42
C GLY A 49 14.83 16.68 -2.66
N PRO A 50 14.95 17.87 -3.29
CA PRO A 50 13.82 18.77 -3.50
C PRO A 50 12.77 18.18 -4.47
N PRO A 51 11.50 18.56 -4.34
CA PRO A 51 10.45 18.13 -5.27
C PRO A 51 10.72 18.69 -6.68
N PRO A 52 10.28 17.97 -7.74
CA PRO A 52 10.41 18.46 -9.11
C PRO A 52 9.64 19.77 -9.31
N MET A 53 10.24 20.74 -10.00
CA MET A 53 9.68 22.09 -10.20
C MET A 53 8.51 22.15 -11.22
N VAL A 54 8.44 21.20 -12.16
CA VAL A 54 7.39 21.14 -13.18
C VAL A 54 6.56 19.88 -12.94
N GLY A 55 5.26 20.08 -12.72
CA GLY A 55 4.37 19.11 -12.09
C GLY A 55 3.62 18.18 -13.04
N GLY A 56 3.46 16.94 -12.60
CA GLY A 56 2.60 15.90 -13.13
C GLY A 56 2.45 14.81 -12.06
N PRO A 57 1.49 13.88 -12.18
CA PRO A 57 1.27 12.86 -11.17
C PRO A 57 2.54 12.03 -10.96
N LEU A 58 2.97 11.87 -9.72
CA LEU A 58 4.17 11.10 -9.37
C LEU A 58 3.84 9.65 -9.04
N ALA A 59 4.82 8.78 -9.31
CA ALA A 59 4.87 7.41 -8.80
C ALA A 59 6.05 7.24 -7.83
N LEU A 60 5.80 6.60 -6.70
CA LEU A 60 6.79 6.19 -5.71
C LEU A 60 6.96 4.67 -5.75
N ARG A 61 8.18 4.19 -5.50
CA ARG A 61 8.45 2.79 -5.14
C ARG A 61 9.38 2.73 -3.94
N LEU A 62 9.02 1.92 -2.96
CA LEU A 62 9.86 1.54 -1.83
C LEU A 62 10.20 0.05 -1.91
N ASP A 63 11.47 -0.27 -2.13
CA ASP A 63 11.96 -1.65 -2.01
C ASP A 63 12.52 -1.82 -0.60
N VAL A 64 11.86 -2.65 0.23
CA VAL A 64 12.24 -2.92 1.62
C VAL A 64 13.21 -4.11 1.65
N GLY A 65 14.46 -3.83 1.97
CA GLY A 65 15.46 -4.84 2.28
C GLY A 65 15.30 -5.33 3.71
N LEU A 66 15.23 -6.65 3.88
CA LEU A 66 15.10 -7.32 5.17
C LEU A 66 16.25 -8.33 5.39
N PRO A 67 16.59 -8.64 6.66
CA PRO A 67 17.54 -9.70 6.97
C PRO A 67 17.19 -11.03 6.31
N GLY A 68 18.20 -11.85 6.00
CA GLY A 68 18.00 -13.12 5.27
C GLY A 68 17.20 -14.18 6.03
N ASP A 69 17.08 -14.04 7.35
CA ASP A 69 16.29 -14.90 8.25
C ASP A 69 14.89 -14.33 8.55
N ALA A 70 14.52 -13.20 7.93
CA ALA A 70 13.21 -12.60 8.10
C ALA A 70 12.10 -13.53 7.57
N ARG A 71 11.04 -13.70 8.38
CA ARG A 71 9.82 -14.42 7.96
C ARG A 71 8.97 -13.55 7.04
N LEU A 72 9.42 -13.41 5.79
CA LEU A 72 8.84 -12.48 4.80
C LEU A 72 7.33 -12.63 4.63
N LEU A 73 6.81 -13.86 4.68
CA LEU A 73 5.40 -14.15 4.41
C LEU A 73 4.50 -14.03 5.64
N ASP A 74 5.08 -13.93 6.84
CA ASP A 74 4.32 -13.90 8.10
C ASP A 74 4.24 -12.46 8.66
N GLN A 75 5.24 -11.63 8.35
CA GLN A 75 5.42 -10.30 8.94
C GLN A 75 5.62 -9.23 7.84
N TYR A 76 5.83 -7.98 8.25
CA TYR A 76 6.23 -6.88 7.36
C TYR A 76 5.18 -6.51 6.29
N GLY A 77 3.93 -6.28 6.72
CA GLY A 77 2.86 -5.81 5.83
C GLY A 77 3.22 -4.49 5.15
N LEU A 78 3.27 -4.48 3.81
CA LEU A 78 3.83 -3.37 3.02
C LEU A 78 3.06 -2.06 3.18
N ALA A 79 1.74 -2.11 3.40
CA ALA A 79 0.91 -0.91 3.59
C ALA A 79 1.35 -0.09 4.82
N ARG A 80 1.87 -0.74 5.85
CA ARG A 80 2.33 -0.10 7.10
C ARG A 80 3.62 0.70 6.93
N TYR A 81 4.44 0.39 5.92
CA TYR A 81 5.61 1.20 5.57
C TYR A 81 5.22 2.41 4.73
N LEU A 82 4.27 2.22 3.81
CA LEU A 82 3.92 3.23 2.82
C LEU A 82 3.14 4.40 3.41
N GLY A 83 2.20 4.14 4.32
CA GLY A 83 1.29 5.16 4.86
C GLY A 83 2.01 6.42 5.36
N PRO A 84 2.84 6.33 6.41
CA PRO A 84 3.55 7.49 6.94
C PRO A 84 4.49 8.15 5.94
N LEU A 85 5.15 7.35 5.09
CA LEU A 85 6.07 7.86 4.09
C LEU A 85 5.36 8.77 3.08
N VAL A 86 4.21 8.33 2.56
CA VAL A 86 3.47 9.10 1.56
C VAL A 86 2.75 10.29 2.18
N GLU A 87 2.19 10.16 3.38
CA GLU A 87 1.63 11.30 4.11
C GLU A 87 2.69 12.38 4.37
N TRP A 88 3.89 11.99 4.83
CA TRP A 88 4.99 12.91 5.04
C TRP A 88 5.42 13.60 3.75
N LEU A 89 5.74 12.84 2.70
CA LEU A 89 6.21 13.41 1.44
C LEU A 89 5.14 14.28 0.75
N GLY A 90 3.85 13.93 0.92
CA GLY A 90 2.72 14.73 0.45
C GLY A 90 2.65 16.09 1.12
N ALA A 91 2.82 16.14 2.44
CA ALA A 91 2.91 17.39 3.20
C ALA A 91 4.11 18.26 2.78
N HIS A 92 5.16 17.64 2.21
CA HIS A 92 6.36 18.30 1.69
C HIS A 92 6.34 18.49 0.16
N GLY A 93 5.14 18.55 -0.43
CA GLY A 93 4.93 19.00 -1.81
C GLY A 93 5.09 17.93 -2.89
N ARG A 94 5.06 16.63 -2.53
CA ARG A 94 5.07 15.52 -3.50
C ARG A 94 3.70 14.86 -3.60
N ASP A 95 3.00 15.12 -4.69
CA ASP A 95 1.69 14.50 -4.94
C ASP A 95 1.82 13.18 -5.72
N PHE A 96 1.58 12.05 -5.03
CA PHE A 96 1.65 10.72 -5.62
C PHE A 96 0.27 10.21 -6.04
N THR A 97 0.18 9.69 -7.26
CA THR A 97 -1.01 8.97 -7.75
C THR A 97 -0.80 7.45 -7.81
N SER A 98 0.45 6.99 -7.68
CA SER A 98 0.81 5.58 -7.69
C SER A 98 1.93 5.33 -6.69
N VAL A 99 1.76 4.33 -5.83
CA VAL A 99 2.73 3.99 -4.79
C VAL A 99 2.93 2.50 -4.83
N TRP A 100 4.18 2.10 -4.98
CA TRP A 100 4.61 0.71 -5.02
C TRP A 100 5.45 0.40 -3.79
N ALA A 101 5.35 -0.83 -3.31
CA ALA A 101 6.34 -1.39 -2.40
C ALA A 101 6.68 -2.82 -2.77
N THR A 102 7.92 -3.21 -2.50
CA THR A 102 8.34 -4.62 -2.50
C THR A 102 9.05 -4.93 -1.19
N LYS A 103 9.15 -6.21 -0.84
CA LYS A 103 10.07 -6.66 0.21
C LYS A 103 10.81 -7.91 -0.23
N ALA A 104 12.07 -8.00 0.13
CA ALA A 104 12.92 -9.15 -0.14
C ALA A 104 14.04 -9.26 0.91
N ALA A 105 14.69 -10.42 0.96
CA ALA A 105 15.95 -10.56 1.67
C ALA A 105 17.02 -9.75 0.93
N ALA A 106 17.40 -8.60 1.48
CA ALA A 106 18.37 -7.68 0.91
C ALA A 106 18.95 -6.79 2.02
N ALA A 107 20.22 -6.41 1.87
CA ALA A 107 20.90 -5.58 2.87
C ALA A 107 20.31 -4.16 2.96
N ASP A 108 19.96 -3.59 1.81
CA ASP A 108 19.58 -2.19 1.68
C ASP A 108 18.13 -2.03 1.26
N SER A 109 17.50 -0.96 1.76
CA SER A 109 16.22 -0.48 1.25
C SER A 109 16.45 0.70 0.30
N VAL A 110 15.64 0.78 -0.77
CA VAL A 110 15.81 1.84 -1.78
C VAL A 110 14.48 2.48 -2.14
N LEU A 111 14.52 3.77 -2.47
CA LEU A 111 13.41 4.54 -3.03
C LEU A 111 13.62 4.83 -4.50
N ARG A 112 12.54 4.84 -5.26
CA ARG A 112 12.50 5.35 -6.63
C ARG A 112 11.30 6.26 -6.79
N VAL A 113 11.52 7.41 -7.41
CA VAL A 113 10.45 8.35 -7.78
C VAL A 113 10.56 8.64 -9.26
N GLY A 114 9.41 8.67 -9.94
CA GLY A 114 9.33 9.02 -11.34
C GLY A 114 7.94 9.51 -11.72
N PRO A 115 7.74 9.92 -12.98
CA PRO A 115 6.41 10.26 -13.48
C PRO A 115 5.51 9.01 -13.46
N ALA A 116 4.26 9.18 -13.01
CA ALA A 116 3.27 8.12 -13.10
C ALA A 116 2.86 7.90 -14.55
N ARG A 117 2.93 6.65 -15.01
CA ARG A 117 2.61 6.27 -16.39
C ARG A 117 1.38 5.37 -16.39
N PRO A 118 0.22 5.82 -16.88
CA PRO A 118 -0.97 4.98 -16.95
C PRO A 118 -0.70 3.69 -17.72
N VAL A 119 -1.25 2.59 -17.25
CA VAL A 119 -1.22 1.29 -17.91
C VAL A 119 -2.62 0.69 -17.97
N PRO A 120 -2.88 -0.22 -18.93
CA PRO A 120 -4.11 -0.99 -18.92
C PRO A 120 -4.30 -1.77 -17.61
N LEU A 121 -5.54 -2.19 -17.34
CA LEU A 121 -5.87 -3.07 -16.22
C LEU A 121 -4.90 -4.27 -16.18
N PRO A 122 -4.16 -4.46 -15.08
CA PRO A 122 -3.21 -5.56 -14.97
C PRO A 122 -3.87 -6.94 -15.14
N ALA A 123 -3.11 -7.87 -15.71
CA ALA A 123 -3.45 -9.28 -15.64
C ALA A 123 -3.30 -9.76 -14.19
N GLY A 124 -4.24 -10.58 -13.73
CA GLY A 124 -4.21 -11.16 -12.39
C GLY A 124 -5.03 -12.44 -12.34
N GLU A 125 -4.78 -13.24 -11.32
CA GLU A 125 -5.49 -14.49 -11.06
C GLU A 125 -6.90 -14.22 -10.54
N ARG A 126 -7.03 -13.22 -9.66
CA ARG A 126 -8.32 -12.74 -9.15
C ARG A 126 -8.46 -11.24 -9.33
N ARG A 127 -9.70 -10.83 -9.56
CA ARG A 127 -10.12 -9.43 -9.60
C ARG A 127 -11.32 -9.26 -8.69
N PHE A 128 -11.39 -8.14 -7.99
CA PHE A 128 -12.52 -7.79 -7.15
C PHE A 128 -12.78 -6.29 -7.18
N ALA A 129 -13.99 -5.90 -6.81
CA ALA A 129 -14.35 -4.53 -6.59
C ALA A 129 -15.16 -4.43 -5.30
N VAL A 130 -14.86 -3.42 -4.50
CA VAL A 130 -15.60 -3.09 -3.28
C VAL A 130 -15.89 -1.60 -3.24
N ARG A 131 -16.95 -1.23 -2.54
CA ARG A 131 -17.34 0.16 -2.31
C ARG A 131 -17.60 0.40 -0.84
N THR A 132 -17.03 1.46 -0.29
CA THR A 132 -17.30 1.89 1.08
C THR A 132 -17.85 3.31 1.07
N ASP A 133 -18.71 3.62 2.02
CA ASP A 133 -19.28 4.96 2.25
C ASP A 133 -18.96 5.48 3.67
N THR A 134 -18.11 4.76 4.39
CA THR A 134 -17.68 5.06 5.76
C THR A 134 -16.27 5.67 5.76
N SER A 135 -15.89 6.28 6.88
CA SER A 135 -14.56 6.88 7.03
C SER A 135 -13.48 5.82 7.19
N ALA A 136 -12.31 6.05 6.59
CA ALA A 136 -11.16 5.13 6.61
C ALA A 136 -10.74 4.70 8.03
N GLY A 137 -10.85 5.60 9.00
CA GLY A 137 -10.50 5.34 10.40
C GLY A 137 -11.57 4.58 11.20
N SER A 138 -12.75 4.30 10.62
CA SER A 138 -13.81 3.59 11.31
C SER A 138 -13.66 2.06 11.15
N PRO A 139 -13.99 1.27 12.19
CA PRO A 139 -14.07 -0.19 12.05
C PRO A 139 -15.04 -0.65 10.95
N ALA A 140 -16.06 0.18 10.66
CA ALA A 140 -17.06 -0.08 9.63
C ALA A 140 -16.45 -0.10 8.22
N PHE A 141 -15.35 0.61 7.96
CA PHE A 141 -14.68 0.58 6.67
C PHE A 141 -14.13 -0.81 6.38
N THR A 142 -13.33 -1.36 7.30
CA THR A 142 -12.76 -2.70 7.20
C THR A 142 -13.86 -3.76 7.10
N ALA A 143 -14.91 -3.63 7.91
CA ALA A 143 -16.06 -4.53 7.88
C ALA A 143 -16.76 -4.55 6.51
N GLN A 144 -17.06 -3.38 5.92
CA GLN A 144 -17.70 -3.30 4.60
C GLN A 144 -16.85 -3.93 3.49
N VAL A 145 -15.52 -3.80 3.55
CA VAL A 145 -14.60 -4.47 2.61
C VAL A 145 -14.70 -5.98 2.78
N GLY A 146 -14.63 -6.48 4.02
CA GLY A 146 -14.70 -7.90 4.34
C GLY A 146 -16.03 -8.54 3.95
N GLU A 147 -17.16 -7.88 4.26
CA GLU A 147 -18.51 -8.36 3.94
C GLU A 147 -18.72 -8.54 2.43
N GLN A 148 -18.26 -7.58 1.62
CA GLN A 148 -18.34 -7.67 0.16
C GLN A 148 -17.45 -8.78 -0.43
N LEU A 149 -16.49 -9.30 0.35
CA LEU A 149 -15.57 -10.36 -0.05
C LEU A 149 -15.78 -11.66 0.72
N ALA A 150 -16.82 -11.78 1.56
CA ALA A 150 -17.02 -12.92 2.45
C ALA A 150 -17.17 -14.27 1.72
N GLY A 151 -17.66 -14.27 0.48
CA GLY A 151 -17.78 -15.46 -0.36
C GLY A 151 -16.56 -15.74 -1.25
N ALA A 152 -15.51 -14.91 -1.19
CA ALA A 152 -14.35 -15.09 -2.02
C ALA A 152 -13.53 -16.30 -1.55
N GLN A 153 -13.13 -17.17 -2.48
CA GLN A 153 -12.23 -18.26 -2.16
C GLN A 153 -10.83 -17.70 -1.90
N ALA A 154 -10.21 -18.14 -0.81
CA ALA A 154 -8.84 -17.76 -0.47
C ALA A 154 -7.85 -18.13 -1.59
N LEU A 155 -6.77 -17.34 -1.68
CA LEU A 155 -5.65 -17.64 -2.57
C LEU A 155 -4.82 -18.80 -2.00
N PRO A 156 -4.33 -19.72 -2.86
CA PRO A 156 -3.39 -20.75 -2.44
C PRO A 156 -2.18 -20.14 -1.73
N ALA A 157 -1.57 -20.87 -0.78
CA ALA A 157 -0.41 -20.42 -0.01
C ALA A 157 0.77 -19.94 -0.90
N GLY A 158 1.61 -19.06 -0.34
CA GLY A 158 2.79 -18.48 -1.00
C GLY A 158 2.76 -16.96 -1.20
N PRO A 159 3.79 -16.39 -1.82
CA PRO A 159 3.93 -14.95 -2.06
C PRO A 159 2.86 -14.40 -3.02
N VAL A 160 2.42 -13.18 -2.76
CA VAL A 160 1.36 -12.50 -3.49
C VAL A 160 1.83 -11.13 -4.00
N GLN A 161 1.48 -10.82 -5.24
CA GLN A 161 1.42 -9.47 -5.76
C GLN A 161 -0.02 -8.95 -5.66
N LEU A 162 -0.20 -7.79 -5.05
CA LEU A 162 -1.48 -7.12 -4.87
C LEU A 162 -1.44 -5.73 -5.50
N GLN A 163 -2.41 -5.40 -6.34
CA GLN A 163 -2.61 -4.03 -6.84
C GLN A 163 -4.02 -3.55 -6.50
N LEU A 164 -4.13 -2.35 -5.94
CA LEU A 164 -5.39 -1.71 -5.58
C LEU A 164 -5.49 -0.37 -6.31
N SER A 165 -6.60 -0.12 -6.99
CA SER A 165 -6.95 1.17 -7.58
C SER A 165 -8.11 1.79 -6.81
N TYR A 166 -7.86 2.95 -6.22
CA TYR A 166 -8.82 3.75 -5.46
C TYR A 166 -9.42 4.84 -6.34
N THR A 167 -10.74 4.86 -6.47
CA THR A 167 -11.50 6.02 -6.94
C THR A 167 -12.03 6.76 -5.73
N VAL A 168 -11.56 7.99 -5.53
CA VAL A 168 -11.82 8.79 -4.33
C VAL A 168 -12.28 10.21 -4.69
N PRO A 169 -12.99 10.90 -3.79
CA PRO A 169 -13.27 12.32 -3.95
C PRO A 169 -11.96 13.14 -3.99
N PRO A 170 -11.92 14.28 -4.72
CA PRO A 170 -10.76 15.16 -4.72
C PRO A 170 -10.33 15.59 -3.31
N GLY A 171 -9.02 15.59 -3.04
CA GLY A 171 -8.47 16.01 -1.75
C GLY A 171 -8.60 14.97 -0.62
N SER A 172 -9.04 13.75 -0.92
CA SER A 172 -9.11 12.67 0.07
C SER A 172 -7.72 12.29 0.60
N ASN A 173 -7.60 12.06 1.92
CA ASN A 173 -6.43 11.36 2.47
C ASN A 173 -6.49 9.89 2.07
N TRP A 174 -6.08 9.60 0.84
CA TRP A 174 -6.13 8.25 0.29
C TRP A 174 -5.15 7.29 0.94
N ALA A 175 -4.06 7.79 1.55
CA ALA A 175 -3.09 6.96 2.28
C ALA A 175 -3.73 6.27 3.50
N ALA A 176 -4.63 6.98 4.20
CA ALA A 176 -5.39 6.41 5.32
C ALA A 176 -6.30 5.24 4.92
N LEU A 177 -6.63 5.07 3.63
CA LEU A 177 -7.49 3.98 3.15
C LEU A 177 -6.75 2.64 3.05
N TRP A 178 -5.42 2.64 2.94
CA TRP A 178 -4.67 1.46 2.52
C TRP A 178 -4.69 0.34 3.56
N GLN A 179 -4.29 0.66 4.80
CA GLN A 179 -4.27 -0.34 5.87
C GLN A 179 -5.65 -0.94 6.15
N PRO A 180 -6.74 -0.16 6.33
CA PRO A 180 -8.06 -0.75 6.56
C PRO A 180 -8.59 -1.50 5.33
N THR A 181 -8.23 -1.09 4.10
CA THR A 181 -8.56 -1.89 2.90
C THR A 181 -7.89 -3.26 2.96
N VAL A 182 -6.57 -3.31 3.19
CA VAL A 182 -5.81 -4.57 3.27
C VAL A 182 -6.30 -5.43 4.44
N ALA A 183 -6.62 -4.81 5.59
CA ALA A 183 -7.22 -5.46 6.74
C ALA A 183 -8.53 -6.21 6.39
N GLY A 184 -9.34 -5.65 5.48
CA GLY A 184 -10.59 -6.27 5.04
C GLY A 184 -10.42 -7.41 4.03
N LEU A 185 -9.20 -7.69 3.54
CA LEU A 185 -8.94 -8.73 2.53
C LEU A 185 -8.71 -10.13 3.14
N THR A 186 -9.06 -10.37 4.41
CA THR A 186 -8.86 -11.65 5.10
C THR A 186 -9.40 -12.84 4.31
N SER A 187 -10.61 -12.75 3.75
CA SER A 187 -11.20 -13.82 2.92
C SER A 187 -10.36 -14.18 1.69
N LEU A 188 -9.65 -13.20 1.11
CA LEU A 188 -8.82 -13.41 -0.09
C LEU A 188 -7.40 -13.86 0.25
N LEU A 189 -6.76 -13.24 1.24
CA LEU A 189 -5.37 -13.50 1.61
C LEU A 189 -5.23 -14.72 2.54
N GLY A 190 -6.34 -15.15 3.15
CA GLY A 190 -6.36 -16.07 4.29
C GLY A 190 -6.14 -15.33 5.60
N ALA A 191 -6.41 -16.01 6.71
CA ALA A 191 -6.09 -15.53 8.05
C ALA A 191 -4.63 -15.83 8.41
N THR A 192 -4.05 -15.04 9.30
CA THR A 192 -2.77 -15.40 9.93
C THR A 192 -2.89 -16.74 10.66
N ALA A 193 -1.79 -17.52 10.71
CA ALA A 193 -1.80 -18.87 11.29
C ALA A 193 -1.89 -18.88 12.83
N ASP A 194 -1.73 -17.73 13.48
CA ASP A 194 -1.85 -17.56 14.94
C ASP A 194 -3.33 -17.36 15.33
N ASP A 195 -3.63 -17.32 16.65
CA ASP A 195 -4.97 -17.17 17.28
C ASP A 195 -5.73 -15.86 16.93
N ARG A 196 -5.40 -15.20 15.82
CA ARG A 196 -6.03 -13.97 15.29
C ARG A 196 -6.68 -14.26 13.94
N PRO A 197 -7.79 -15.02 13.91
CA PRO A 197 -8.46 -15.45 12.68
C PRO A 197 -9.02 -14.29 11.85
N ASP A 198 -9.22 -13.13 12.49
CA ASP A 198 -9.76 -11.94 11.86
C ASP A 198 -8.68 -11.06 11.19
N GLU A 199 -7.39 -11.31 11.45
CA GLU A 199 -6.29 -10.60 10.80
C GLU A 199 -5.91 -11.24 9.46
N PRO A 200 -5.83 -10.47 8.36
CA PRO A 200 -5.41 -11.02 7.08
C PRO A 200 -3.94 -11.43 7.12
N ALA A 201 -3.59 -12.47 6.37
CA ALA A 201 -2.22 -12.86 6.10
C ALA A 201 -1.53 -11.88 5.10
N ASP A 202 -1.56 -10.58 5.41
CA ASP A 202 -1.00 -9.50 4.59
C ASP A 202 0.54 -9.54 4.50
N GLY A 203 1.20 -10.24 5.43
CA GLY A 203 2.60 -10.63 5.32
C GLY A 203 2.91 -11.35 4.01
N ARG A 204 1.96 -12.08 3.41
CA ARG A 204 2.18 -12.79 2.14
C ARG A 204 2.30 -11.84 0.94
N VAL A 205 1.89 -10.58 1.08
CA VAL A 205 2.00 -9.58 0.02
C VAL A 205 3.44 -9.08 -0.04
N VAL A 206 4.20 -9.57 -1.03
CA VAL A 206 5.61 -9.22 -1.25
C VAL A 206 5.80 -8.13 -2.30
N GLU A 207 4.75 -7.87 -3.09
CA GLU A 207 4.66 -6.73 -4.00
C GLU A 207 3.28 -6.08 -3.86
N LEU A 208 3.26 -4.79 -3.52
CA LEU A 208 2.05 -4.00 -3.33
C LEU A 208 2.07 -2.79 -4.28
N ALA A 209 0.98 -2.55 -4.98
CA ALA A 209 0.76 -1.31 -5.73
C ALA A 209 -0.56 -0.66 -5.32
N LEU A 210 -0.54 0.64 -5.08
CA LEU A 210 -1.66 1.45 -4.62
C LEU A 210 -1.79 2.62 -5.59
N HIS A 211 -2.90 2.68 -6.31
CA HIS A 211 -3.15 3.66 -7.35
C HIS A 211 -4.33 4.54 -6.95
N ARG A 212 -4.25 5.82 -7.24
CA ARG A 212 -5.33 6.80 -7.00
C ARG A 212 -5.85 7.33 -8.32
N ARG A 213 -7.15 7.53 -8.37
CA ARG A 213 -7.84 8.45 -9.26
C ARG A 213 -8.80 9.29 -8.44
N GLU A 214 -8.76 10.60 -8.64
CA GLU A 214 -9.79 11.48 -8.12
C GLU A 214 -10.99 11.52 -9.06
N ASP A 215 -12.20 11.46 -8.51
CA ASP A 215 -13.45 11.57 -9.24
C ASP A 215 -14.45 12.46 -8.46
N PRO A 216 -14.80 13.65 -8.96
CA PRO A 216 -15.73 14.54 -8.26
C PRO A 216 -17.17 14.00 -8.19
N PHE A 217 -17.51 12.96 -8.95
CA PHE A 217 -18.86 12.38 -9.00
C PHE A 217 -19.05 11.17 -8.09
N VAL A 218 -18.00 10.69 -7.42
CA VAL A 218 -18.09 9.53 -6.51
C VAL A 218 -18.77 9.87 -5.16
N GLY A 219 -19.01 11.15 -4.90
CA GLY A 219 -19.67 11.65 -3.70
C GLY A 219 -18.76 11.56 -2.47
N HIS A 220 -19.19 10.85 -1.43
CA HIS A 220 -18.37 10.55 -0.24
C HIS A 220 -17.85 9.11 -0.21
N ALA A 221 -18.15 8.34 -1.26
CA ALA A 221 -17.76 6.94 -1.31
C ALA A 221 -16.32 6.77 -1.77
N THR A 222 -15.73 5.65 -1.36
CA THR A 222 -14.50 5.12 -1.92
C THR A 222 -14.83 3.86 -2.71
N GLU A 223 -14.41 3.80 -3.97
CA GLU A 223 -14.46 2.56 -4.74
C GLU A 223 -13.04 2.00 -4.87
N VAL A 224 -12.87 0.70 -4.60
CA VAL A 224 -11.58 0.02 -4.71
C VAL A 224 -11.72 -1.11 -5.71
N THR A 225 -10.89 -1.11 -6.74
CA THR A 225 -10.71 -2.27 -7.62
C THR A 225 -9.38 -2.93 -7.30
N GLY A 226 -9.42 -4.23 -6.98
CA GLY A 226 -8.24 -5.01 -6.68
C GLY A 226 -7.91 -6.04 -7.75
N VAL A 227 -6.62 -6.22 -8.02
CA VAL A 227 -6.07 -7.29 -8.84
C VAL A 227 -5.04 -8.04 -8.02
N VAL A 228 -5.18 -9.36 -7.93
CA VAL A 228 -4.30 -10.21 -7.14
C VAL A 228 -3.70 -11.30 -7.99
N ARG A 229 -2.42 -11.57 -7.77
CA ARG A 229 -1.66 -12.62 -8.47
C ARG A 229 -0.77 -13.35 -7.48
N ARG A 230 -0.83 -14.67 -7.46
CA ARG A 230 0.17 -15.49 -6.77
C ARG A 230 1.48 -15.48 -7.55
N LEU A 231 2.60 -15.35 -6.85
CA LEU A 231 3.93 -15.52 -7.41
C LEU A 231 4.35 -16.98 -7.24
N SER A 232 4.94 -17.55 -8.29
CA SER A 232 5.38 -18.95 -8.37
C SER A 232 6.71 -19.18 -7.69
#